data_AF-A0A965R4U0-F1
#
_entry.id   AF-A0A965R4U0-F1
#
_cell.length_a   1.000
_cell.length_b   1.000
_cell.length_c   1.000
_cell.angle_alpha   90.00
_cell.angle_beta   90.00
_cell.angle_gamma   90.00
#
_symmetry.space_group_name_H-M   'P 1'
#
loop_
_entity.id
_entity.type
_entity.pdbx_description
1 polymer ?
#
loop_
_entity_poly.entity_id
_entity_poly.type
_entity_poly.pdbx_seq_one_letter_code
_entity_poly.pdbx_strand_id
1 'polypeptide(L)'
;GEGKQKNKITSTDPVFPESDLRQNGQFVAHESVGQYLSNRHEEERRKTGAEGPAAIIDTSASEIPEAQMKYLVDSLTEDAIHAYDVLGVDPGFYSSDLQDTMRQMTSRWPEFADDENAKFIFTTLLAITSTGQGPDANLRDADDLYRMFREHGTVVPTNYGGGARDVTASLKVFQGLLDSFGKDRTRRLLSGYTTAGKIEKTFERLAGKSALDEWRARAGASPWAVPVDSKGKRKEMVSGELKDEIVPVAAIFGPKIGSFNANLSGRHDFLTMDRWLMRSVGRVSGELVTRLKADGAQDRAKVALAALEKGNWSKSKLFGVDKTHGITKAALIRSLKIQARTGVIEENGAAFIWATAAERSMGKVKRPSGGGYGKHEDPDIHDLHNAGNSIFKALILEQQDPKTATARRNIREVFRRVQEEIKSRSGREADIDEIQAALWQYEKRLWKHMGAKTNITENSLFSAAADGVTSGKIKRDKPFTPASRRDYLEQPEGLGDDDFDVNPFDAVRRARLRGRDSLRRLRPPRRRDVRRRQHLR
;
A
#
# COMPACT_ATOMS: atom_id res chain seq x y z
N GLY A 1 -2.34 -41.27 -8.32
CA GLY A 1 -3.13 -40.43 -9.24
C GLY A 1 -2.77 -39.00 -8.95
N GLU A 2 -1.78 -38.48 -9.67
CA GLU A 2 -1.30 -37.11 -9.51
C GLU A 2 -2.41 -36.15 -9.97
N GLY A 3 -3.08 -35.51 -9.01
CA GLY A 3 -3.94 -34.39 -9.29
C GLY A 3 -3.12 -33.33 -10.02
N LYS A 4 -3.46 -33.09 -11.29
CA LYS A 4 -2.82 -32.09 -12.16
C LYS A 4 -2.58 -30.80 -11.35
N GLN A 5 -1.33 -30.45 -11.09
CA GLN A 5 -0.96 -29.17 -10.50
C GLN A 5 -1.44 -28.05 -11.42
N LYS A 6 -2.49 -27.32 -11.02
CA LYS A 6 -3.28 -26.47 -11.95
C LYS A 6 -2.62 -25.12 -12.24
N ASN A 7 -1.64 -24.72 -11.43
CA ASN A 7 -1.11 -23.36 -11.44
C ASN A 7 0.37 -23.23 -11.84
N LYS A 8 1.05 -24.32 -12.24
CA LYS A 8 2.47 -24.24 -12.62
C LYS A 8 2.71 -23.25 -13.77
N ILE A 9 3.80 -22.48 -13.66
CA ILE A 9 4.46 -21.89 -14.83
C ILE A 9 4.91 -23.07 -15.69
N THR A 10 4.39 -23.15 -16.91
CA THR A 10 4.72 -24.22 -17.85
C THR A 10 5.45 -23.65 -19.05
N SER A 11 6.25 -24.48 -19.73
CA SER A 11 6.85 -24.10 -21.01
C SER A 11 5.82 -23.81 -22.12
N THR A 12 4.53 -24.11 -21.87
CA THR A 12 3.40 -23.80 -22.75
C THR A 12 2.77 -22.43 -22.48
N ASP A 13 3.24 -21.71 -21.47
CA ASP A 13 2.76 -20.34 -21.22
C ASP A 13 3.22 -19.39 -22.32
N PRO A 14 2.35 -18.48 -22.79
CA PRO A 14 2.72 -17.57 -23.86
C PRO A 14 3.82 -16.62 -23.38
N VAL A 15 4.88 -16.52 -24.17
CA VAL A 15 5.82 -15.41 -24.08
C VAL A 15 5.30 -14.33 -25.02
N PHE A 16 4.83 -13.22 -24.47
CA PHE A 16 4.28 -12.14 -25.28
C PHE A 16 5.42 -11.43 -26.03
N PRO A 17 5.33 -11.25 -27.36
CA PRO A 17 6.35 -10.56 -28.13
C PRO A 17 6.44 -9.09 -27.72
N GLU A 18 7.58 -8.45 -27.96
CA GLU A 18 7.79 -7.04 -27.57
C GLU A 18 6.77 -6.08 -28.19
N SER A 19 6.18 -6.42 -29.33
CA SER A 19 5.06 -5.71 -29.96
C SER A 19 3.79 -5.69 -29.12
N ASP A 20 3.51 -6.78 -28.40
CA ASP A 20 2.31 -6.92 -27.56
C ASP A 20 2.57 -6.32 -26.18
N LEU A 21 3.85 -6.18 -25.81
CA LEU A 21 4.32 -5.54 -24.57
C LEU A 21 4.60 -4.04 -24.75
N ARG A 22 4.47 -3.53 -25.98
CA ARG A 22 4.65 -2.11 -26.33
C ARG A 22 3.61 -1.67 -27.36
N GLN A 23 2.60 -0.90 -26.92
CA GLN A 23 1.99 0.04 -27.85
C GLN A 23 2.84 1.31 -27.94
N ASN A 24 3.35 1.60 -29.14
CA ASN A 24 3.90 2.89 -29.57
C ASN A 24 4.88 3.55 -28.58
N GLY A 25 5.97 2.85 -28.24
CA GLY A 25 7.13 3.45 -27.56
C GLY A 25 7.04 3.57 -26.03
N GLN A 26 6.03 2.97 -25.40
CA GLN A 26 5.99 2.76 -23.95
C GLN A 26 5.69 1.31 -23.60
N PHE A 27 6.17 0.88 -22.43
CA PHE A 27 5.98 -0.47 -21.93
C PHE A 27 4.55 -0.66 -21.40
N VAL A 28 3.74 -1.34 -22.21
CA VAL A 28 2.39 -1.85 -21.90
C VAL A 28 2.47 -3.29 -21.35
N ALA A 29 3.67 -3.72 -20.98
CA ALA A 29 4.00 -5.08 -20.60
C ALA A 29 3.10 -5.68 -19.51
N HIS A 30 2.38 -4.84 -18.75
CA HIS A 30 1.46 -5.29 -17.72
C HIS A 30 0.02 -5.56 -18.18
N GLU A 31 -0.44 -4.98 -19.29
CA GLU A 31 -1.84 -5.08 -19.72
C GLU A 31 -2.16 -6.43 -20.36
N SER A 32 -1.49 -6.80 -21.44
CA SER A 32 -1.75 -8.08 -22.15
C SER A 32 -1.48 -9.28 -21.26
N VAL A 33 -0.39 -9.20 -20.48
CA VAL A 33 -0.05 -10.20 -19.46
C VAL A 33 -1.12 -10.24 -18.37
N GLY A 34 -1.53 -9.08 -17.84
CA GLY A 34 -2.55 -8.99 -16.80
C GLY A 34 -3.90 -9.53 -17.26
N GLN A 35 -4.34 -9.20 -18.47
CA GLN A 35 -5.61 -9.67 -19.03
C GLN A 35 -5.59 -11.18 -19.28
N TYR A 36 -4.47 -11.71 -19.79
CA TYR A 36 -4.27 -13.15 -19.94
C TYR A 36 -4.32 -13.86 -18.59
N LEU A 37 -3.55 -13.39 -17.61
CA LEU A 37 -3.53 -13.95 -16.25
C LEU A 37 -4.91 -13.89 -15.59
N SER A 38 -5.63 -12.78 -15.76
CA SER A 38 -6.98 -12.61 -15.22
C SER A 38 -7.95 -13.65 -15.80
N ASN A 39 -7.81 -14.02 -17.08
CA ASN A 39 -8.71 -14.94 -17.76
C ASN A 39 -8.28 -16.41 -17.68
N ARG A 40 -6.99 -16.67 -17.41
CA ARG A 40 -6.36 -18.01 -17.47
C ARG A 40 -7.14 -19.10 -16.74
N HIS A 41 -7.79 -18.78 -15.63
CA HIS A 41 -8.51 -19.74 -14.78
C HIS A 41 -10.04 -19.57 -14.76
N GLU A 42 -10.59 -18.90 -15.77
CA GLU A 42 -12.04 -18.63 -15.86
C GLU A 42 -12.89 -19.91 -15.79
N GLU A 43 -12.49 -20.99 -16.48
CA GLU A 43 -13.24 -22.26 -16.46
C GLU A 43 -13.26 -22.89 -15.05
N GLU A 44 -12.14 -22.86 -14.33
CA GLU A 44 -12.05 -23.42 -12.99
C GLU A 44 -12.89 -22.59 -11.99
N ARG A 45 -12.89 -21.27 -12.11
CA ARG A 45 -13.78 -20.42 -11.31
C ARG A 45 -15.26 -20.67 -11.60
N ARG A 46 -15.64 -20.92 -12.85
CA ARG A 46 -17.03 -21.32 -13.18
C ARG A 46 -17.46 -22.59 -12.44
N LYS A 47 -16.56 -23.56 -12.26
CA LYS A 47 -16.84 -24.80 -11.51
C LYS A 47 -17.16 -24.54 -10.03
N THR A 48 -16.77 -23.39 -9.49
CA THR A 48 -17.09 -22.94 -8.13
C THR A 48 -18.41 -22.16 -8.03
N GLY A 49 -19.12 -21.98 -9.16
CA GLY A 49 -20.34 -21.18 -9.23
C GLY A 49 -20.11 -19.68 -9.51
N ALA A 50 -18.90 -19.26 -9.89
CA ALA A 50 -18.66 -17.88 -10.32
C ALA A 50 -19.27 -17.63 -11.71
N GLU A 51 -20.01 -16.54 -11.85
CA GLU A 51 -20.76 -16.19 -13.07
C GLU A 51 -20.17 -14.98 -13.80
N GLY A 52 -20.68 -14.71 -15.02
CA GLY A 52 -20.31 -13.53 -15.80
C GLY A 52 -18.96 -13.63 -16.53
N PRO A 53 -18.51 -12.52 -17.16
CA PRO A 53 -17.24 -12.46 -17.86
C PRO A 53 -16.05 -12.72 -16.92
N ALA A 54 -15.09 -13.55 -17.33
CA ALA A 54 -13.94 -13.97 -16.54
C ALA A 54 -14.27 -14.75 -15.24
N ALA A 55 -15.55 -15.03 -14.96
CA ALA A 55 -16.02 -15.75 -13.78
C ALA A 55 -15.37 -15.23 -12.49
N ILE A 56 -15.56 -13.94 -12.20
CA ILE A 56 -14.88 -13.25 -11.11
C ILE A 56 -15.36 -13.77 -9.75
N ILE A 57 -14.42 -14.04 -8.85
CA ILE A 57 -14.69 -14.23 -7.42
C ILE A 57 -14.55 -12.86 -6.74
N ASP A 58 -15.68 -12.27 -6.34
CA ASP A 58 -15.71 -10.93 -5.75
C ASP A 58 -15.15 -10.93 -4.32
N THR A 59 -13.89 -10.54 -4.16
CA THR A 59 -13.26 -10.46 -2.83
C THR A 59 -13.96 -9.46 -1.92
N SER A 60 -14.70 -8.49 -2.47
CA SER A 60 -15.42 -7.46 -1.70
C SER A 60 -16.81 -7.86 -1.23
N ALA A 61 -17.27 -9.07 -1.58
CA ALA A 61 -18.55 -9.61 -1.12
C ALA A 61 -18.61 -9.66 0.42
N SER A 62 -19.82 -9.47 0.98
CA SER A 62 -20.03 -9.62 2.44
C SER A 62 -19.68 -11.02 2.93
N GLU A 63 -19.80 -12.01 2.05
CA GLU A 63 -19.43 -13.40 2.27
C GLU A 63 -18.97 -13.99 0.92
N ILE A 64 -17.81 -14.65 0.92
CA ILE A 64 -17.34 -15.40 -0.25
C ILE A 64 -17.89 -16.83 -0.12
N PRO A 65 -18.64 -17.35 -1.11
CA PRO A 65 -19.14 -18.72 -1.09
C PRO A 65 -18.02 -19.74 -0.82
N GLU A 66 -18.29 -20.74 0.00
CA GLU A 66 -17.24 -21.68 0.46
C GLU A 66 -16.52 -22.40 -0.70
N ALA A 67 -17.22 -22.73 -1.79
CA ALA A 67 -16.59 -23.30 -2.98
C ALA A 67 -15.57 -22.35 -3.64
N GLN A 68 -15.88 -21.04 -3.67
CA GLN A 68 -14.98 -20.01 -4.20
C GLN A 68 -13.81 -19.77 -3.23
N MET A 69 -14.09 -19.69 -1.92
CA MET A 69 -13.07 -19.56 -0.88
C MET A 69 -12.07 -20.72 -0.94
N LYS A 70 -12.57 -21.96 -1.00
CA LYS A 70 -11.72 -23.15 -1.14
C LYS A 70 -10.84 -23.08 -2.39
N TYR A 71 -11.38 -22.65 -3.52
CA TYR A 71 -10.60 -22.49 -4.76
C TYR A 71 -9.49 -21.43 -4.62
N LEU A 72 -9.77 -20.27 -4.00
CA LEU A 72 -8.75 -19.25 -3.72
C LEU A 72 -7.63 -19.82 -2.85
N VAL A 73 -8.00 -20.51 -1.76
CA VAL A 73 -7.07 -21.11 -0.80
C VAL A 73 -6.23 -22.19 -1.45
N ASP A 74 -6.84 -23.15 -2.14
CA ASP A 74 -6.15 -24.23 -2.84
C ASP A 74 -5.13 -23.68 -3.84
N SER A 75 -5.56 -22.69 -4.64
CA SER A 75 -4.73 -22.13 -5.71
C SER A 75 -3.51 -21.40 -5.18
N LEU A 76 -3.69 -20.55 -4.15
CA LEU A 76 -2.59 -19.80 -3.54
C LEU A 76 -1.68 -20.71 -2.69
N THR A 77 -2.23 -21.77 -2.09
CA THR A 77 -1.44 -22.81 -1.40
C THR A 77 -0.53 -23.53 -2.39
N GLU A 78 -1.06 -23.93 -3.55
CA GLU A 78 -0.27 -24.57 -4.62
C GLU A 78 0.85 -23.65 -5.11
N ASP A 79 0.56 -22.36 -5.33
CA ASP A 79 1.56 -21.38 -5.76
C ASP A 79 2.65 -21.17 -4.70
N ALA A 80 2.27 -21.08 -3.42
CA ALA A 80 3.23 -20.93 -2.32
C ALA A 80 4.12 -22.18 -2.16
N ILE A 81 3.54 -23.38 -2.17
CA ILE A 81 4.30 -24.65 -2.11
C ILE A 81 5.23 -24.76 -3.32
N HIS A 82 4.76 -24.39 -4.52
CA HIS A 82 5.60 -24.40 -5.71
C HIS A 82 6.79 -23.42 -5.59
N ALA A 83 6.55 -22.23 -5.03
CA ALA A 83 7.60 -21.26 -4.76
C ALA A 83 8.67 -21.85 -3.82
N TYR A 84 8.25 -22.50 -2.74
CA TYR A 84 9.16 -23.15 -1.79
C TYR A 84 9.94 -24.31 -2.42
N ASP A 85 9.23 -25.28 -2.99
CA ASP A 85 9.79 -26.59 -3.26
C ASP A 85 10.44 -26.69 -4.64
N VAL A 86 9.95 -25.92 -5.61
CA VAL A 86 10.43 -26.01 -7.00
C VAL A 86 11.32 -24.83 -7.36
N LEU A 87 10.95 -23.63 -6.93
CA LEU A 87 11.70 -22.43 -7.26
C LEU A 87 12.82 -22.13 -6.26
N GLY A 88 12.90 -22.92 -5.18
CA GLY A 88 13.89 -22.75 -4.11
C GLY A 88 13.80 -21.37 -3.45
N VAL A 89 12.61 -20.77 -3.44
CA VAL A 89 12.40 -19.47 -2.81
C VAL A 89 12.53 -19.66 -1.32
N ASP A 90 13.60 -19.13 -0.74
CA ASP A 90 13.67 -18.94 0.70
C ASP A 90 12.65 -17.84 1.08
N PRO A 91 11.59 -18.15 1.84
CA PRO A 91 10.64 -17.15 2.33
C PRO A 91 11.28 -16.10 3.24
N GLY A 92 12.54 -16.31 3.65
CA GLY A 92 13.26 -15.56 4.66
C GLY A 92 13.43 -14.07 4.43
N PHE A 93 12.71 -13.45 3.49
CA PHE A 93 12.64 -12.00 3.34
C PHE A 93 12.46 -11.28 4.70
N TYR A 94 11.58 -11.78 5.58
CA TYR A 94 11.38 -11.18 6.90
C TYR A 94 12.21 -11.82 8.03
N SER A 95 12.48 -13.12 7.96
CA SER A 95 13.18 -13.85 9.02
C SER A 95 14.71 -13.82 8.87
N SER A 96 15.29 -14.05 7.69
CA SER A 96 16.75 -14.08 7.46
C SER A 96 17.27 -12.84 6.73
N ASP A 97 16.68 -12.45 5.60
CA ASP A 97 17.16 -11.35 4.75
C ASP A 97 17.19 -10.00 5.48
N LEU A 98 16.15 -9.64 6.24
CA LEU A 98 16.17 -8.42 7.05
C LEU A 98 17.16 -8.50 8.20
N GLN A 99 17.31 -9.66 8.83
CA GLN A 99 18.35 -9.82 9.86
C GLN A 99 19.73 -9.61 9.25
N ASP A 100 19.99 -10.21 8.08
CA ASP A 100 21.22 -10.07 7.33
C ASP A 100 21.46 -8.62 6.90
N THR A 101 20.41 -7.96 6.40
CA THR A 101 20.40 -6.53 6.07
C THR A 101 20.80 -5.71 7.29
N MET A 102 20.16 -5.91 8.44
CA MET A 102 20.45 -5.16 9.65
C MET A 102 21.87 -5.42 10.15
N ARG A 103 22.35 -6.68 10.10
CA ARG A 103 23.73 -7.03 10.45
C ARG A 103 24.74 -6.33 9.53
N GLN A 104 24.49 -6.29 8.22
CA GLN A 104 25.34 -5.56 7.29
C GLN A 104 25.30 -4.06 7.55
N MET A 105 24.12 -3.50 7.80
CA MET A 105 23.94 -2.08 8.09
C MET A 105 24.59 -1.67 9.42
N THR A 106 24.80 -2.57 10.38
CA THR A 106 25.60 -2.31 11.60
C THR A 106 27.03 -1.86 11.27
N SER A 107 27.62 -2.34 10.17
CA SER A 107 28.96 -1.86 9.74
C SER A 107 28.99 -0.36 9.41
N ARG A 108 27.84 0.19 8.98
CA ARG A 108 27.66 1.59 8.63
C ARG A 108 27.13 2.42 9.80
N TRP A 109 26.18 1.85 10.55
CA TRP A 109 25.52 2.44 11.70
C TRP A 109 25.75 1.53 12.92
N PRO A 110 26.90 1.65 13.62
CA PRO A 110 27.26 0.76 14.73
C PRO A 110 26.20 0.71 15.83
N GLU A 111 25.45 1.80 16.04
CA GLU A 111 24.36 1.86 17.01
C GLU A 111 23.24 0.84 16.75
N PHE A 112 23.10 0.30 15.54
CA PHE A 112 22.10 -0.73 15.26
C PHE A 112 22.35 -2.05 16.00
N ALA A 113 23.58 -2.30 16.46
CA ALA A 113 23.86 -3.48 17.28
C ALA A 113 22.95 -3.49 18.53
N ASP A 114 22.90 -2.36 19.24
CA ASP A 114 22.45 -2.34 20.63
C ASP A 114 21.31 -1.34 20.90
N ASP A 115 21.09 -0.36 20.03
CA ASP A 115 20.01 0.63 20.17
C ASP A 115 18.73 0.17 19.45
N GLU A 116 17.76 -0.32 20.22
CA GLU A 116 16.44 -0.71 19.70
C GLU A 116 15.67 0.46 19.06
N ASN A 117 15.88 1.69 19.52
CA ASN A 117 15.25 2.86 18.92
C ASN A 117 15.88 3.20 17.58
N ALA A 118 17.20 3.10 17.46
CA ALA A 118 17.89 3.29 16.18
C ALA A 118 17.40 2.29 15.13
N LYS A 119 17.35 1.00 15.50
CA LYS A 119 16.78 -0.07 14.65
C LYS A 119 15.33 0.21 14.27
N PHE A 120 14.48 0.55 15.25
CA PHE A 120 13.07 0.84 15.02
C PHE A 120 12.84 2.05 14.10
N ILE A 121 13.62 3.12 14.27
CA ILE A 121 13.51 4.30 13.42
C ILE A 121 13.90 3.94 11.99
N PHE A 122 15.01 3.22 11.81
CA PHE A 122 15.44 2.77 10.49
C PHE A 122 14.40 1.87 9.81
N THR A 123 13.87 0.85 10.49
CA THR A 123 12.84 -0.03 9.90
C THR A 123 11.53 0.71 9.63
N THR A 124 11.17 1.72 10.43
CA THR A 124 10.01 2.58 10.15
C THR A 124 10.22 3.43 8.91
N LEU A 125 11.42 4.00 8.72
CA LEU A 125 11.78 4.71 7.51
C LEU A 125 11.71 3.78 6.29
N LEU A 126 12.32 2.59 6.38
CA LEU A 126 12.28 1.57 5.34
C LEU A 126 10.85 1.15 4.96
N ALA A 127 9.93 1.13 5.92
CA ALA A 127 8.52 0.87 5.66
C ALA A 127 7.84 2.02 4.92
N ILE A 128 8.06 3.27 5.36
CA ILE A 128 7.47 4.47 4.78
C ILE A 128 7.94 4.67 3.32
N THR A 129 9.22 4.41 3.04
CA THR A 129 9.83 4.59 1.71
C THR A 129 9.55 3.44 0.74
N SER A 130 8.95 2.33 1.20
CA SER A 130 8.66 1.11 0.41
C SER A 130 7.65 1.28 -0.74
N THR A 131 7.02 2.44 -0.85
CA THR A 131 5.90 2.66 -1.79
C THR A 131 6.39 2.72 -3.24
N GLY A 132 6.17 1.62 -3.98
CA GLY A 132 6.44 1.55 -5.42
C GLY A 132 7.91 1.39 -5.81
N GLN A 133 8.78 1.13 -4.83
CA GLN A 133 10.23 0.99 -5.03
C GLN A 133 10.69 -0.47 -4.95
N GLY A 134 11.83 -0.77 -5.58
CA GLY A 134 12.56 -2.02 -5.35
C GLY A 134 13.47 -1.92 -4.10
N PRO A 135 14.01 -3.04 -3.61
CA PRO A 135 14.83 -3.08 -2.39
C PRO A 135 16.00 -2.09 -2.39
N ASP A 136 16.77 -2.01 -3.47
CA ASP A 136 17.94 -1.11 -3.61
C ASP A 136 17.58 0.36 -3.38
N ALA A 137 16.57 0.85 -4.11
CA ALA A 137 16.12 2.24 -4.01
C ALA A 137 15.54 2.52 -2.62
N ASN A 138 14.74 1.58 -2.10
CA ASN A 138 14.10 1.73 -0.80
C ASN A 138 15.12 1.78 0.35
N LEU A 139 16.11 0.89 0.34
CA LEU A 139 17.14 0.84 1.37
C LEU A 139 18.03 2.08 1.32
N ARG A 140 18.40 2.52 0.12
CA ARG A 140 19.19 3.75 -0.07
C ARG A 140 18.44 4.97 0.46
N ASP A 141 17.15 5.11 0.13
CA ASP A 141 16.33 6.22 0.59
C ASP A 141 16.17 6.19 2.14
N ALA A 142 15.95 5.01 2.73
CA ALA A 142 15.88 4.84 4.18
C ALA A 142 17.22 5.15 4.88
N ASP A 143 18.35 4.74 4.30
CA ASP A 143 19.70 5.05 4.78
C ASP A 143 19.96 6.56 4.79
N ASP A 144 19.59 7.27 3.72
CA ASP A 144 19.76 8.72 3.64
C ASP A 144 18.87 9.45 4.65
N LEU A 145 17.62 9.01 4.85
CA LEU A 145 16.72 9.57 5.87
C LEU A 145 17.22 9.29 7.30
N TYR A 146 17.75 8.09 7.56
CA TYR A 146 18.30 7.75 8.86
C TYR A 146 19.55 8.60 9.17
N ARG A 147 20.42 8.80 8.17
CA ARG A 147 21.54 9.75 8.29
C ARG A 147 21.07 11.15 8.66
N MET A 148 20.05 11.67 7.97
CA MET A 148 19.47 12.98 8.29
C MET A 148 18.94 13.05 9.73
N PHE A 149 18.25 12.00 10.17
CA PHE A 149 17.77 11.92 11.53
C PHE A 149 18.91 11.91 12.54
N ARG A 150 19.96 11.13 12.28
CA ARG A 150 21.14 11.05 13.13
C ARG A 150 21.90 12.39 13.21
N GLU A 151 22.09 13.06 12.07
CA GLU A 151 22.87 14.30 11.98
C GLU A 151 22.10 15.54 12.42
N HIS A 152 20.78 15.58 12.21
CA HIS A 152 19.97 16.80 12.35
C HIS A 152 18.69 16.62 13.19
N GLY A 153 18.34 15.40 13.58
CA GLY A 153 17.11 15.09 14.31
C GLY A 153 15.84 15.14 13.46
N THR A 154 15.96 15.16 12.13
CA THR A 154 14.81 15.26 11.20
C THR A 154 14.79 14.17 10.15
N VAL A 155 13.60 13.60 9.91
CA VAL A 155 13.31 12.64 8.83
C VAL A 155 12.54 13.29 7.68
N VAL A 156 12.38 14.62 7.65
CA VAL A 156 11.60 15.33 6.63
C VAL A 156 12.54 16.11 5.70
N PRO A 157 12.80 15.60 4.48
CA PRO A 157 13.63 16.30 3.51
C PRO A 157 12.86 17.42 2.79
N THR A 158 13.61 18.39 2.23
CA THR A 158 13.05 19.49 1.43
C THR A 158 12.58 19.06 0.03
N ASN A 159 13.12 17.97 -0.52
CA ASN A 159 12.77 17.42 -1.83
C ASN A 159 12.81 15.89 -1.77
N TYR A 160 11.71 15.19 -2.06
CA TYR A 160 11.67 13.73 -2.13
C TYR A 160 11.49 13.26 -3.59
N GLY A 161 12.09 12.12 -3.96
CA GLY A 161 11.91 11.47 -5.28
C GLY A 161 10.49 10.91 -5.49
N GLY A 162 10.22 10.23 -6.62
CA GLY A 162 8.88 9.77 -7.03
C GLY A 162 8.07 9.08 -5.91
N GLY A 163 6.77 9.43 -5.77
CA GLY A 163 5.96 9.09 -4.59
C GLY A 163 6.02 10.15 -3.47
N ALA A 164 6.77 11.23 -3.71
CA ALA A 164 7.08 12.30 -2.77
C ALA A 164 5.96 12.74 -1.82
N ARG A 165 4.72 12.84 -2.29
CA ARG A 165 3.63 13.39 -1.46
C ARG A 165 3.22 12.49 -0.30
N ASP A 166 2.93 11.21 -0.58
CA ASP A 166 2.44 10.29 0.45
C ASP A 166 3.57 9.89 1.40
N VAL A 167 4.76 9.66 0.85
CA VAL A 167 5.98 9.41 1.66
C VAL A 167 6.28 10.60 2.56
N THR A 168 6.33 11.83 2.03
CA THR A 168 6.58 13.03 2.84
C THR A 168 5.49 13.24 3.90
N ALA A 169 4.23 12.95 3.58
CA ALA A 169 3.14 13.09 4.55
C ALA A 169 3.30 12.08 5.71
N SER A 170 3.65 10.83 5.42
CA SER A 170 3.98 9.83 6.44
C SER A 170 5.23 10.19 7.26
N LEU A 171 6.27 10.74 6.61
CA LEU A 171 7.47 11.23 7.31
C LEU A 171 7.15 12.39 8.27
N LYS A 172 6.24 13.31 7.89
CA LYS A 172 5.77 14.37 8.79
C LYS A 172 5.01 13.83 10.00
N VAL A 173 4.13 12.85 9.78
CA VAL A 173 3.43 12.14 10.86
C VAL A 173 4.45 11.49 11.81
N PHE A 174 5.44 10.80 11.25
CA PHE A 174 6.48 10.12 12.02
C PHE A 174 7.39 11.10 12.77
N GLN A 175 7.83 12.18 12.13
CA GLN A 175 8.59 13.26 12.77
C GLN A 175 7.81 13.86 13.94
N GLY A 176 6.52 14.14 13.75
CA GLY A 176 5.66 14.63 14.83
C GLY A 176 5.63 13.67 16.02
N LEU A 177 5.56 12.35 15.78
CA LEU A 177 5.59 11.36 16.87
C LEU A 177 6.91 11.46 17.65
N LEU A 178 8.04 11.52 16.95
CA LEU A 178 9.37 11.64 17.56
C LEU A 178 9.50 12.94 18.37
N ASP A 179 8.98 14.06 17.86
CA ASP A 179 9.04 15.37 18.52
C ASP A 179 8.12 15.46 19.75
N SER A 180 6.98 14.76 19.73
CA SER A 180 5.98 14.80 20.81
C SER A 180 6.21 13.73 21.88
N PHE A 181 6.74 12.57 21.51
CA PHE A 181 6.79 11.39 22.39
C PHE A 181 8.22 10.91 22.63
N GLY A 182 9.21 11.39 21.88
CA GLY A 182 10.56 10.84 21.90
C GLY A 182 10.64 9.48 21.21
N LYS A 183 11.86 8.96 21.07
CA LYS A 183 12.15 7.72 20.32
C LYS A 183 11.51 6.49 21.00
N ASP A 184 11.73 6.34 22.30
CA ASP A 184 11.27 5.18 23.08
C ASP A 184 9.77 5.02 23.09
N ARG A 185 9.04 6.09 23.41
CA ARG A 185 7.58 6.04 23.46
C ARG A 185 6.98 5.87 22.07
N THR A 186 7.57 6.50 21.05
CA THR A 186 7.16 6.30 19.65
C THR A 186 7.31 4.83 19.24
N ARG A 187 8.45 4.20 19.55
CA ARG A 187 8.67 2.77 19.31
C ARG A 187 7.63 1.90 20.01
N ARG A 188 7.39 2.12 21.31
CA ARG A 188 6.37 1.36 22.07
C ARG A 188 4.97 1.52 21.50
N LEU A 189 4.60 2.74 21.07
CA LEU A 189 3.31 3.02 20.44
C LEU A 189 3.14 2.25 19.13
N LEU A 190 4.08 2.42 18.20
CA LEU A 190 3.98 1.89 16.84
C LEU A 190 4.18 0.37 16.76
N SER A 191 4.90 -0.22 17.71
CA SER A 191 5.04 -1.69 17.85
C SER A 191 3.75 -2.36 18.34
N GLY A 192 2.78 -1.58 18.84
CA GLY A 192 1.49 -2.06 19.33
C GLY A 192 0.50 -2.43 18.23
N TYR A 193 -0.66 -2.93 18.64
CA TYR A 193 -1.81 -3.22 17.78
C TYR A 193 -3.11 -3.06 18.55
N THR A 194 -4.19 -2.84 17.81
CA THR A 194 -5.52 -2.61 18.35
C THR A 194 -6.55 -2.78 17.23
N THR A 195 -7.83 -2.59 17.51
CA THR A 195 -8.83 -2.52 16.44
C THR A 195 -8.75 -1.16 15.74
N ALA A 196 -8.92 -1.09 14.42
CA ALA A 196 -8.79 0.17 13.67
C ALA A 196 -9.60 1.34 14.27
N GLY A 197 -10.83 1.08 14.70
CA GLY A 197 -11.70 2.07 15.35
C GLY A 197 -11.31 2.48 16.78
N LYS A 198 -10.24 1.89 17.35
CA LYS A 198 -9.71 2.18 18.70
C LYS A 198 -8.27 2.72 18.68
N ILE A 199 -7.67 2.96 17.51
CA ILE A 199 -6.30 3.50 17.43
C ILE A 199 -6.19 4.83 18.19
N GLU A 200 -7.12 5.76 17.96
CA GLU A 200 -7.13 7.05 18.65
C GLU A 200 -7.17 6.89 20.18
N LYS A 201 -8.07 6.03 20.68
CA LYS A 201 -8.14 5.73 22.12
C LYS A 201 -6.88 5.06 22.66
N THR A 202 -6.17 4.31 21.81
CA THR A 202 -4.90 3.67 22.18
C THR A 202 -3.81 4.72 22.31
N PHE A 203 -3.74 5.69 21.39
CA PHE A 203 -2.88 6.86 21.51
C PHE A 203 -3.23 7.69 22.76
N GLU A 204 -4.49 8.06 22.96
CA GLU A 204 -4.92 8.83 24.15
C GLU A 204 -4.51 8.15 25.46
N ARG A 205 -4.66 6.82 25.55
CA ARG A 205 -4.29 6.04 26.73
C ARG A 205 -2.78 6.00 26.98
N LEU A 206 -1.98 5.88 25.92
CA LEU A 206 -0.53 5.64 26.03
C LEU A 206 0.29 6.94 26.03
N ALA A 207 -0.21 7.99 25.38
CA ALA A 207 0.44 9.28 25.27
C ALA A 207 -0.17 10.36 26.18
N GLY A 208 -1.42 10.18 26.62
CA GLY A 208 -2.20 11.23 27.26
C GLY A 208 -2.88 12.15 26.25
N LYS A 209 -4.05 12.67 26.60
CA LYS A 209 -4.87 13.50 25.71
C LYS A 209 -4.15 14.79 25.27
N SER A 210 -3.47 15.48 26.19
CA SER A 210 -2.76 16.72 25.88
C SER A 210 -1.63 16.51 24.87
N ALA A 211 -0.82 15.48 25.06
CA ALA A 211 0.28 15.17 24.15
C ALA A 211 -0.22 14.68 22.78
N LEU A 212 -1.39 14.01 22.74
CA LEU A 212 -2.06 13.70 21.48
C LEU A 212 -2.56 14.96 20.75
N ASP A 213 -3.15 15.91 21.47
CA ASP A 213 -3.63 17.17 20.89
C ASP A 213 -2.48 18.06 20.42
N GLU A 214 -1.35 18.08 21.14
CA GLU A 214 -0.11 18.73 20.70
C GLU A 214 0.47 18.07 19.44
N TRP A 215 0.58 16.74 19.43
CA TRP A 215 1.03 16.00 18.25
C TRP A 215 0.17 16.32 17.02
N ARG A 216 -1.16 16.40 17.19
CA ARG A 216 -2.08 16.79 16.11
C ARG A 216 -1.79 18.19 15.58
N ALA A 217 -1.52 19.15 16.46
CA ALA A 217 -1.18 20.49 16.06
C ALA A 217 0.15 20.52 15.27
N ARG A 218 1.15 19.73 15.70
CA ARG A 218 2.48 19.67 15.09
C ARG A 218 2.54 18.91 13.77
N ALA A 219 1.81 17.81 13.65
CA ALA A 219 1.76 17.01 12.41
C ALA A 219 1.12 17.79 11.23
N GLY A 220 0.54 18.96 11.52
CA GLY A 220 0.00 19.91 10.55
C GLY A 220 -1.21 19.35 9.79
N ALA A 221 -1.65 20.07 8.76
CA ALA A 221 -2.73 19.65 7.85
C ALA A 221 -2.36 18.41 6.99
N SER A 222 -1.45 17.55 7.45
CA SER A 222 -1.22 16.24 6.84
C SER A 222 -2.56 15.49 6.82
N PRO A 223 -3.03 15.05 5.65
CA PRO A 223 -4.26 14.27 5.53
C PRO A 223 -4.26 13.00 6.38
N TRP A 224 -3.11 12.57 6.89
CA TRP A 224 -2.92 11.34 7.65
C TRP A 224 -2.75 11.56 9.16
N ALA A 225 -2.50 12.79 9.62
CA ALA A 225 -2.37 13.08 11.05
C ALA A 225 -3.75 13.04 11.73
N VAL A 226 -4.72 13.76 11.16
CA VAL A 226 -6.17 13.59 11.31
C VAL A 226 -6.81 14.29 10.11
N PRO A 227 -7.36 13.59 9.10
CA PRO A 227 -8.04 14.29 8.03
C PRO A 227 -9.28 14.98 8.61
N VAL A 228 -9.43 16.29 8.42
CA VAL A 228 -10.73 16.95 8.62
C VAL A 228 -11.52 16.84 7.31
N ASP A 229 -12.81 16.54 7.39
CA ASP A 229 -13.68 16.62 6.22
C ASP A 229 -13.92 18.09 5.80
N SER A 230 -14.59 18.28 4.66
CA SER A 230 -14.92 19.61 4.14
C SER A 230 -15.84 20.44 5.06
N LYS A 231 -16.35 19.84 6.15
CA LYS A 231 -17.18 20.46 7.18
C LYS A 231 -16.43 20.63 8.51
N GLY A 232 -15.12 20.38 8.54
CA GLY A 232 -14.29 20.51 9.74
C GLY A 232 -14.41 19.34 10.72
N LYS A 233 -15.11 18.25 10.37
CA LYS A 233 -15.24 17.08 11.24
C LYS A 233 -14.02 16.19 11.12
N ARG A 234 -13.46 15.77 12.26
CA ARG A 234 -12.36 14.81 12.34
C ARG A 234 -12.77 13.47 11.72
N LYS A 235 -11.97 12.97 10.78
CA LYS A 235 -12.02 11.59 10.28
C LYS A 235 -11.19 10.67 11.16
N GLU A 236 -11.41 9.38 10.97
CA GLU A 236 -10.66 8.32 11.64
C GLU A 236 -9.18 8.35 11.22
N MET A 237 -8.29 8.06 12.18
CA MET A 237 -6.83 8.02 11.95
C MET A 237 -6.40 6.93 10.97
N VAL A 238 -7.21 5.88 10.82
CA VAL A 238 -6.98 4.81 9.87
C VAL A 238 -8.17 4.74 8.92
N SER A 239 -7.86 4.66 7.63
CA SER A 239 -8.85 4.50 6.56
C SER A 239 -8.56 3.24 5.76
N GLY A 240 -9.58 2.69 5.10
CA GLY A 240 -9.44 1.47 4.31
C GLY A 240 -9.48 0.16 5.13
N GLU A 241 -9.84 0.23 6.41
CA GLU A 241 -10.01 -0.91 7.32
C GLU A 241 -11.42 -0.90 7.94
N LEU A 242 -11.90 -2.08 8.35
CA LEU A 242 -13.12 -2.20 9.14
C LEU A 242 -12.81 -1.82 10.59
N LYS A 243 -13.77 -1.18 11.28
CA LYS A 243 -13.53 -0.60 12.62
C LYS A 243 -13.12 -1.63 13.68
N ASP A 244 -13.63 -2.84 13.56
CA ASP A 244 -13.38 -4.00 14.42
C ASP A 244 -12.16 -4.81 13.98
N GLU A 245 -11.53 -4.47 12.85
CA GLU A 245 -10.36 -5.16 12.35
C GLU A 245 -9.14 -4.93 13.24
N ILE A 246 -8.45 -6.00 13.62
CA ILE A 246 -7.18 -5.89 14.35
C ILE A 246 -6.08 -5.48 13.37
N VAL A 247 -5.43 -4.36 13.67
CA VAL A 247 -4.38 -3.75 12.85
C VAL A 247 -3.20 -3.31 13.72
N PRO A 248 -1.98 -3.24 13.18
CA PRO A 248 -0.88 -2.61 13.88
C PRO A 248 -1.17 -1.12 14.08
N VAL A 249 -0.67 -0.54 15.16
CA VAL A 249 -0.83 0.91 15.42
C VAL A 249 -0.18 1.73 14.30
N ALA A 250 0.90 1.21 13.70
CA ALA A 250 1.53 1.77 12.50
C ALA A 250 0.60 1.90 11.27
N ALA A 251 -0.62 1.33 11.29
CA ALA A 251 -1.62 1.54 10.24
C ALA A 251 -2.06 3.01 10.08
N ILE A 252 -1.67 3.91 10.99
CA ILE A 252 -1.77 5.37 10.81
C ILE A 252 -1.03 5.88 9.56
N PHE A 253 0.00 5.15 9.10
CA PHE A 253 0.71 5.45 7.84
C PHE A 253 0.00 4.85 6.61
N GLY A 254 -1.16 4.21 6.82
CA GLY A 254 -1.89 3.44 5.83
C GLY A 254 -1.81 1.93 6.09
N PRO A 255 -2.85 1.15 5.74
CA PRO A 255 -2.93 -0.29 6.03
C PRO A 255 -1.71 -1.10 5.59
N LYS A 256 -1.21 -0.87 4.37
CA LYS A 256 -0.04 -1.57 3.84
C LYS A 256 1.24 -1.25 4.62
N ILE A 257 1.53 0.05 4.83
CA ILE A 257 2.74 0.49 5.53
C ILE A 257 2.71 0.02 6.98
N GLY A 258 1.53 0.04 7.61
CA GLY A 258 1.34 -0.47 8.97
C GLY A 258 1.68 -1.95 9.10
N SER A 259 1.09 -2.82 8.26
CA SER A 259 1.44 -4.25 8.24
C SER A 259 2.92 -4.46 7.96
N PHE A 260 3.47 -3.75 6.96
CA PHE A 260 4.87 -3.92 6.59
C PHE A 260 5.81 -3.53 7.73
N ASN A 261 5.57 -2.40 8.40
CA ASN A 261 6.33 -1.98 9.58
C ASN A 261 6.25 -2.99 10.73
N ALA A 262 5.09 -3.60 10.96
CA ALA A 262 4.94 -4.65 11.96
C ALA A 262 5.79 -5.89 11.61
N ASN A 263 5.78 -6.32 10.34
CA ASN A 263 6.59 -7.43 9.86
C ASN A 263 8.09 -7.14 10.00
N LEU A 264 8.54 -5.93 9.61
CA LEU A 264 9.92 -5.47 9.80
C LEU A 264 10.35 -5.41 11.29
N SER A 265 9.37 -5.35 12.20
CA SER A 265 9.59 -5.29 13.65
C SER A 265 9.39 -6.66 14.34
N GLY A 266 9.34 -7.75 13.57
CA GLY A 266 9.26 -9.12 14.08
C GLY A 266 7.85 -9.65 14.32
N ARG A 267 6.82 -9.02 13.75
CA ARG A 267 5.42 -9.45 13.87
C ARG A 267 4.88 -9.92 12.54
N HIS A 268 5.09 -11.21 12.31
CA HIS A 268 4.94 -11.89 11.03
C HIS A 268 3.49 -12.33 10.71
N ASP A 269 2.54 -12.05 11.61
CA ASP A 269 1.13 -12.42 11.47
C ASP A 269 0.29 -11.39 10.68
N PHE A 270 0.85 -10.21 10.38
CA PHE A 270 0.15 -9.18 9.61
C PHE A 270 0.41 -9.31 8.10
N LEU A 271 -0.67 -9.54 7.36
CA LEU A 271 -0.60 -9.59 5.90
C LEU A 271 -0.32 -8.20 5.30
N THR A 272 0.81 -8.08 4.61
CA THR A 272 1.16 -6.89 3.82
C THR A 272 0.61 -7.02 2.41
N MET A 273 -0.50 -6.33 2.13
CA MET A 273 -1.14 -6.36 0.81
C MET A 273 -0.55 -5.30 -0.10
N ASP A 274 0.62 -5.61 -0.68
CA ASP A 274 1.24 -4.81 -1.72
C ASP A 274 0.71 -5.17 -3.12
N ARG A 275 1.17 -4.43 -4.14
CA ARG A 275 0.88 -4.67 -5.56
C ARG A 275 1.03 -6.14 -5.98
N TRP A 276 2.14 -6.78 -5.63
CA TRP A 276 2.44 -8.14 -6.10
C TRP A 276 1.59 -9.19 -5.39
N LEU A 277 1.25 -8.96 -4.12
CA LEU A 277 0.22 -9.76 -3.46
C LEU A 277 -1.12 -9.61 -4.18
N MET A 278 -1.52 -8.37 -4.46
CA MET A 278 -2.76 -8.08 -5.17
C MET A 278 -2.77 -8.68 -6.58
N ARG A 279 -1.62 -8.77 -7.26
CA ARG A 279 -1.48 -9.51 -8.52
C ARG A 279 -1.78 -10.99 -8.35
N SER A 280 -1.21 -11.62 -7.32
CA SER A 280 -1.42 -13.04 -7.02
C SER A 280 -2.89 -13.33 -6.73
N VAL A 281 -3.49 -12.55 -5.83
CA VAL A 281 -4.91 -12.67 -5.47
C VAL A 281 -5.79 -12.38 -6.69
N GLY A 282 -5.52 -11.29 -7.41
CA GLY A 282 -6.29 -10.87 -8.57
C GLY A 282 -6.23 -11.87 -9.73
N ARG A 283 -5.08 -12.53 -9.97
CA ARG A 283 -4.94 -13.59 -10.97
C ARG A 283 -5.85 -14.77 -10.64
N VAL A 284 -5.80 -15.22 -9.38
CA VAL A 284 -6.59 -16.36 -8.93
C VAL A 284 -8.09 -16.00 -8.91
N SER A 285 -8.47 -14.83 -8.37
CA SER A 285 -9.87 -14.39 -8.27
C SER A 285 -10.47 -13.91 -9.60
N GLY A 286 -9.64 -13.57 -10.59
CA GLY A 286 -10.06 -12.92 -11.83
C GLY A 286 -10.24 -11.40 -11.71
N GLU A 287 -9.86 -10.80 -10.58
CA GLU A 287 -9.96 -9.37 -10.31
C GLU A 287 -8.70 -8.58 -10.68
N LEU A 288 -7.69 -9.22 -11.28
CA LEU A 288 -6.40 -8.62 -11.58
C LEU A 288 -6.54 -7.34 -12.41
N VAL A 289 -7.41 -7.37 -13.42
CA VAL A 289 -7.72 -6.23 -14.26
C VAL A 289 -9.12 -5.75 -13.92
N THR A 290 -9.20 -4.64 -13.22
CA THR A 290 -10.48 -3.99 -12.93
C THR A 290 -10.94 -3.21 -14.15
N ARG A 291 -12.07 -3.62 -14.71
CA ARG A 291 -12.79 -2.78 -15.66
C ARG A 291 -13.50 -1.68 -14.89
N LEU A 292 -13.49 -0.48 -15.44
CA LEU A 292 -14.29 0.57 -14.87
C LEU A 292 -15.77 0.24 -14.88
N LYS A 293 -16.43 0.61 -13.79
CA LYS A 293 -17.88 0.75 -13.79
C LYS A 293 -18.27 1.84 -14.80
N ALA A 294 -19.41 1.63 -15.46
CA ALA A 294 -19.89 2.50 -16.54
C ALA A 294 -20.00 3.97 -16.09
N ASP A 295 -20.46 4.23 -14.87
CA ASP A 295 -20.56 5.57 -14.26
C ASP A 295 -19.20 6.29 -14.20
N GLY A 296 -18.17 5.62 -13.69
CA GLY A 296 -16.82 6.17 -13.59
C GLY A 296 -16.15 6.37 -14.96
N ALA A 297 -16.54 5.60 -15.97
CA ALA A 297 -16.12 5.83 -17.36
C ALA A 297 -16.88 7.02 -18.00
N GLN A 298 -18.18 7.16 -17.71
CA GLN A 298 -18.99 8.29 -18.16
C GLN A 298 -18.47 9.62 -17.61
N ASP A 299 -18.19 9.68 -16.30
CA ASP A 299 -17.77 10.92 -15.65
C ASP A 299 -16.41 11.41 -16.16
N ARG A 300 -15.46 10.50 -16.36
CA ARG A 300 -14.16 10.85 -16.97
C ARG A 300 -14.31 11.35 -18.41
N ALA A 301 -15.22 10.77 -19.19
CA ALA A 301 -15.52 11.26 -20.53
C ALA A 301 -16.14 12.66 -20.51
N LYS A 302 -17.02 12.97 -19.55
CA LYS A 302 -17.58 14.33 -19.37
C LYS A 302 -16.47 15.34 -19.02
N VAL A 303 -15.56 14.97 -18.11
CA VAL A 303 -14.40 15.80 -17.76
C VAL A 303 -13.52 16.07 -18.99
N ALA A 304 -13.25 15.05 -19.80
CA ALA A 304 -12.48 15.20 -21.03
C ALA A 304 -13.18 16.07 -22.09
N LEU A 305 -14.49 15.94 -22.25
CA LEU A 305 -15.28 16.81 -23.14
C LEU A 305 -15.22 18.27 -22.68
N ALA A 306 -15.39 18.54 -21.38
CA ALA A 306 -15.30 19.89 -20.84
C ALA A 306 -13.89 20.49 -21.04
N ALA A 307 -12.83 19.71 -20.86
CA ALA A 307 -11.46 20.15 -21.15
C ALA A 307 -11.28 20.48 -22.66
N LEU A 308 -11.84 19.66 -23.55
CA LEU A 308 -11.77 19.88 -24.99
C LEU A 308 -12.53 21.13 -25.47
N GLU A 309 -13.58 21.55 -24.75
CA GLU A 309 -14.42 22.70 -25.06
C GLU A 309 -13.78 24.03 -24.63
N LYS A 310 -12.93 24.05 -23.59
CA LYS A 310 -12.28 25.26 -23.07
C LYS A 310 -11.27 25.91 -24.01
N GLY A 311 -10.73 25.18 -24.99
CA GLY A 311 -9.57 25.63 -25.77
C GLY A 311 -9.67 25.40 -27.28
N ASN A 312 -9.01 26.28 -28.03
CA ASN A 312 -8.73 26.07 -29.45
C ASN A 312 -7.41 25.30 -29.60
N TRP A 313 -7.50 23.98 -29.45
CA TRP A 313 -6.32 23.12 -29.41
C TRP A 313 -5.76 22.83 -30.79
N SER A 314 -4.47 23.10 -30.98
CA SER A 314 -3.74 22.59 -32.15
C SER A 314 -3.62 21.06 -32.08
N LYS A 315 -3.39 20.42 -33.23
CA LYS A 315 -3.14 18.97 -33.30
C LYS A 315 -1.96 18.54 -32.40
N SER A 316 -0.91 19.36 -32.32
CA SER A 316 0.24 19.11 -31.43
C SER A 316 -0.10 19.26 -29.94
N LYS A 317 -0.98 20.19 -29.56
CA LYS A 317 -1.44 20.34 -28.16
C LYS A 317 -2.42 19.24 -27.75
N LEU A 318 -3.23 18.73 -28.68
CA LEU A 318 -4.21 17.66 -28.45
C LEU A 318 -3.60 16.28 -28.28
N PHE A 319 -2.63 15.93 -29.13
CA PHE A 319 -2.05 14.59 -29.23
C PHE A 319 -0.61 14.52 -28.69
N GLY A 320 -0.08 15.68 -28.28
CA GLY A 320 1.28 15.83 -27.78
C GLY A 320 2.34 15.58 -28.86
N VAL A 321 3.50 15.08 -28.41
CA VAL A 321 4.66 14.77 -29.26
C VAL A 321 4.48 13.51 -30.09
N ASP A 322 3.50 12.68 -29.74
CA ASP A 322 3.14 11.53 -30.54
C ASP A 322 2.20 12.03 -31.64
N LYS A 323 2.69 12.13 -32.88
CA LYS A 323 1.85 12.43 -34.04
C LYS A 323 0.94 11.21 -34.23
N THR A 324 -0.13 11.08 -33.44
CA THR A 324 -1.09 9.99 -33.59
C THR A 324 -1.66 10.08 -35.00
N HIS A 325 -1.20 9.19 -35.88
CA HIS A 325 -1.60 9.14 -37.27
C HIS A 325 -3.09 8.74 -37.29
N GLY A 326 -3.95 9.56 -37.89
CA GLY A 326 -5.31 9.16 -38.26
C GLY A 326 -6.49 9.65 -37.41
N ILE A 327 -6.31 10.18 -36.18
CA ILE A 327 -7.46 10.65 -35.38
C ILE A 327 -7.73 12.16 -35.55
N THR A 328 -9.01 12.52 -35.73
CA THR A 328 -9.47 13.91 -35.83
C THR A 328 -10.12 14.37 -34.51
N LYS A 329 -10.12 15.68 -34.23
CA LYS A 329 -10.86 16.24 -33.06
C LYS A 329 -12.33 15.81 -33.07
N ALA A 330 -12.94 15.76 -34.25
CA ALA A 330 -14.32 15.30 -34.41
C ALA A 330 -14.49 13.82 -34.05
N ALA A 331 -13.58 12.93 -34.47
CA ALA A 331 -13.60 11.51 -34.11
C ALA A 331 -13.41 11.31 -32.60
N LEU A 332 -12.49 12.06 -31.99
CA LEU A 332 -12.28 12.05 -30.53
C LEU A 332 -13.55 12.49 -29.78
N ILE A 333 -14.14 13.63 -30.16
CA ILE A 333 -15.37 14.13 -29.54
C ILE A 333 -16.51 13.12 -29.68
N ARG A 334 -16.67 12.48 -30.85
CA ARG A 334 -17.68 11.43 -31.05
C ARG A 334 -17.45 10.24 -30.10
N SER A 335 -16.22 9.74 -30.05
CA SER A 335 -15.86 8.61 -29.19
C SER A 335 -16.08 8.93 -27.70
N LEU A 336 -15.70 10.12 -27.24
CA LEU A 336 -15.95 10.57 -25.87
C LEU A 336 -17.45 10.77 -25.59
N LYS A 337 -18.25 11.24 -26.55
CA LYS A 337 -19.71 11.34 -26.39
C LYS A 337 -20.37 9.97 -26.27
N ILE A 338 -19.87 8.96 -26.99
CA ILE A 338 -20.33 7.58 -26.84
C ILE A 338 -19.99 7.10 -25.43
N GLN A 339 -18.72 7.22 -25.01
CA GLN A 339 -18.29 6.84 -23.66
C GLN A 339 -19.07 7.57 -22.56
N ALA A 340 -19.34 8.87 -22.70
CA ALA A 340 -20.12 9.66 -21.74
C ALA A 340 -21.59 9.21 -21.63
N ARG A 341 -22.12 8.52 -22.65
CA ARG A 341 -23.48 7.96 -22.65
C ARG A 341 -23.50 6.51 -22.18
N THR A 342 -22.60 5.68 -22.71
CA THR A 342 -22.65 4.22 -22.54
C THR A 342 -21.75 3.72 -21.41
N GLY A 343 -20.75 4.50 -21.01
CA GLY A 343 -19.67 4.06 -20.13
C GLY A 343 -18.71 3.06 -20.80
N VAL A 344 -18.89 2.76 -22.09
CA VAL A 344 -18.04 1.85 -22.84
C VAL A 344 -16.88 2.64 -23.45
N ILE A 345 -15.66 2.11 -23.28
CA ILE A 345 -14.48 2.60 -23.99
C ILE A 345 -14.13 1.56 -25.04
N GLU A 346 -14.23 1.94 -26.32
CA GLU A 346 -13.89 1.07 -27.43
C GLU A 346 -12.37 0.92 -27.53
N GLU A 347 -11.88 -0.32 -27.44
CA GLU A 347 -10.48 -0.65 -27.73
C GLU A 347 -10.12 -0.14 -29.13
N ASN A 348 -8.98 0.53 -29.26
CA ASN A 348 -8.53 1.20 -30.49
C ASN A 348 -9.46 2.32 -31.03
N GLY A 349 -10.50 2.72 -30.28
CA GLY A 349 -11.32 3.89 -30.59
C GLY A 349 -10.55 5.21 -30.43
N ALA A 350 -11.10 6.31 -30.96
CA ALA A 350 -10.40 7.61 -30.93
C ALA A 350 -10.12 8.11 -29.50
N ALA A 351 -11.02 7.86 -28.53
CA ALA A 351 -10.80 8.18 -27.13
C ALA A 351 -9.68 7.32 -26.50
N PHE A 352 -9.61 6.02 -26.83
CA PHE A 352 -8.55 5.12 -26.39
C PHE A 352 -7.18 5.56 -26.91
N ILE A 353 -7.08 5.82 -28.22
CA ILE A 353 -5.84 6.28 -28.86
C ILE A 353 -5.39 7.62 -28.26
N TRP A 354 -6.32 8.56 -28.07
CA TRP A 354 -6.02 9.85 -27.47
C TRP A 354 -5.56 9.73 -26.02
N ALA A 355 -6.24 8.94 -25.20
CA ALA A 355 -5.88 8.72 -23.81
C ALA A 355 -4.45 8.16 -23.66
N THR A 356 -4.10 7.20 -24.52
CA THR A 356 -2.76 6.60 -24.57
C THR A 356 -1.69 7.64 -24.97
N ALA A 357 -1.98 8.51 -25.93
CA ALA A 357 -1.09 9.60 -26.33
C ALA A 357 -0.92 10.68 -25.25
N ALA A 358 -1.99 10.97 -24.50
CA ALA A 358 -1.96 11.90 -23.38
C ALA A 358 -1.07 11.39 -22.23
N GLU A 359 -1.14 10.09 -21.91
CA GLU A 359 -0.24 9.46 -20.91
C GLU A 359 1.23 9.62 -21.33
N ARG A 360 1.57 9.25 -22.58
CA ARG A 360 2.93 9.39 -23.15
C ARG A 360 3.47 10.79 -23.02
N SER A 361 2.61 11.76 -23.33
CA SER A 361 2.97 13.16 -23.33
C SER A 361 3.28 13.64 -21.92
N MET A 362 2.53 13.18 -20.90
CA MET A 362 2.86 13.44 -19.50
C MET A 362 4.19 12.82 -19.06
N GLY A 363 4.55 11.64 -19.59
CA GLY A 363 5.83 11.00 -19.29
C GLY A 363 7.06 11.78 -19.80
N LYS A 364 6.88 12.66 -20.79
CA LYS A 364 7.95 13.44 -21.43
C LYS A 364 8.06 14.88 -20.91
N VAL A 365 7.14 15.35 -20.08
CA VAL A 365 7.22 16.69 -19.46
C VAL A 365 8.39 16.72 -18.45
N LYS A 366 9.35 17.63 -18.64
CA LYS A 366 10.48 17.81 -17.72
C LYS A 366 9.95 18.09 -16.31
N ARG A 367 10.38 17.27 -15.36
CA ARG A 367 10.00 17.38 -13.95
C ARG A 367 10.78 18.54 -13.31
N PRO A 368 10.12 19.50 -12.63
CA PRO A 368 10.79 20.23 -11.55
C PRO A 368 11.26 19.20 -10.52
N SER A 369 12.45 19.39 -9.96
CA SER A 369 12.99 18.51 -8.92
C SER A 369 12.01 18.36 -7.75
N GLY A 370 11.55 17.13 -7.48
CA GLY A 370 10.83 16.80 -6.23
C GLY A 370 9.29 16.67 -6.28
N GLY A 371 8.65 16.46 -7.44
CA GLY A 371 7.19 16.28 -7.52
C GLY A 371 6.72 15.20 -8.49
N GLY A 372 5.53 14.63 -8.25
CA GLY A 372 4.83 13.72 -9.17
C GLY A 372 4.52 14.33 -10.54
N TYR A 373 3.84 13.55 -11.41
CA TYR A 373 3.55 13.82 -12.83
C TYR A 373 3.56 15.31 -13.24
N GLY A 374 4.39 15.65 -14.24
CA GLY A 374 4.80 17.02 -14.55
C GLY A 374 3.62 17.97 -14.81
N LYS A 375 3.53 19.03 -14.02
CA LYS A 375 2.68 20.19 -14.36
C LYS A 375 3.29 20.84 -15.59
N HIS A 376 2.59 20.77 -16.72
CA HIS A 376 2.93 21.57 -17.88
C HIS A 376 2.79 23.06 -17.51
N GLU A 377 3.68 23.93 -17.97
CA GLU A 377 3.67 25.35 -17.62
C GLU A 377 2.38 26.05 -18.09
N ASP A 378 1.84 25.60 -19.22
CA ASP A 378 0.51 25.95 -19.73
C ASP A 378 -0.59 25.14 -18.98
N PRO A 379 -1.43 25.78 -18.13
CA PRO A 379 -2.46 25.11 -17.33
C PRO A 379 -3.52 24.39 -18.17
N ASP A 380 -3.80 24.92 -19.37
CA ASP A 380 -4.79 24.37 -20.28
C ASP A 380 -4.30 23.04 -20.86
N ILE A 381 -3.01 22.95 -21.22
CA ILE A 381 -2.38 21.69 -21.64
C ILE A 381 -2.33 20.69 -20.47
N HIS A 382 -2.09 21.16 -19.25
CA HIS A 382 -2.10 20.31 -18.07
C HIS A 382 -3.47 19.66 -17.83
N ASP A 383 -4.55 20.44 -17.90
CA ASP A 383 -5.92 19.94 -17.75
C ASP A 383 -6.29 18.92 -18.82
N LEU A 384 -5.93 19.19 -20.08
CA LEU A 384 -6.20 18.29 -21.21
C LEU A 384 -5.45 16.95 -21.07
N HIS A 385 -4.16 16.99 -20.74
CA HIS A 385 -3.37 15.78 -20.51
C HIS A 385 -3.84 15.01 -19.27
N ASN A 386 -4.21 15.70 -18.19
CA ASN A 386 -4.79 15.07 -17.01
C ASN A 386 -6.10 14.34 -17.35
N ALA A 387 -6.96 14.96 -18.15
CA ALA A 387 -8.21 14.34 -18.59
C ALA A 387 -7.95 13.08 -19.41
N GLY A 388 -7.05 13.13 -20.41
CA GLY A 388 -6.67 11.97 -21.21
C GLY A 388 -6.01 10.86 -20.39
N ASN A 389 -5.09 11.21 -19.51
CA ASN A 389 -4.48 10.27 -18.56
C ASN A 389 -5.51 9.66 -17.60
N SER A 390 -6.53 10.42 -17.18
CA SER A 390 -7.60 9.88 -16.34
C SER A 390 -8.41 8.80 -17.07
N ILE A 391 -8.65 8.98 -18.38
CA ILE A 391 -9.28 7.98 -19.27
C ILE A 391 -8.34 6.80 -19.54
N PHE A 392 -7.04 7.03 -19.67
CA PHE A 392 -6.06 5.95 -19.84
C PHE A 392 -5.98 5.07 -18.60
N LYS A 393 -5.81 5.68 -17.43
CA LYS A 393 -5.85 4.97 -16.15
C LYS A 393 -7.16 4.23 -15.97
N ALA A 394 -8.24 4.75 -16.52
CA ALA A 394 -9.57 4.15 -16.52
C ALA A 394 -9.69 2.88 -17.39
N LEU A 395 -8.96 2.84 -18.50
CA LEU A 395 -9.00 1.75 -19.46
C LEU A 395 -8.44 0.46 -18.89
N ILE A 396 -7.33 0.55 -18.16
CA ILE A 396 -6.68 -0.60 -17.54
C ILE A 396 -6.23 -0.20 -16.14
N LEU A 397 -7.04 -0.57 -15.14
CA LEU A 397 -6.59 -0.58 -13.76
C LEU A 397 -6.20 -2.00 -13.42
N GLU A 398 -4.90 -2.25 -13.31
CA GLU A 398 -4.49 -3.35 -12.47
C GLU A 398 -5.00 -3.05 -11.05
N GLN A 399 -5.66 -4.00 -10.41
CA GLN A 399 -6.14 -3.82 -9.04
C GLN A 399 -4.94 -3.86 -8.08
N GLN A 400 -4.39 -2.68 -7.78
CA GLN A 400 -3.15 -2.52 -7.00
C GLN A 400 -3.33 -2.64 -5.48
N ASP A 401 -4.56 -2.48 -4.99
CA ASP A 401 -4.95 -2.46 -3.59
C ASP A 401 -6.29 -3.21 -3.41
N PRO A 402 -6.65 -3.69 -2.20
CA PRO A 402 -7.99 -4.21 -1.96
C PRO A 402 -9.08 -3.18 -2.28
N LYS A 403 -10.15 -3.60 -2.98
CA LYS A 403 -11.24 -2.70 -3.42
C LYS A 403 -11.96 -2.00 -2.27
N THR A 404 -12.10 -2.69 -1.14
CA THR A 404 -12.83 -2.22 0.04
C THR A 404 -12.17 -2.76 1.32
N ALA A 405 -12.57 -2.21 2.47
CA ALA A 405 -12.18 -2.75 3.77
C ALA A 405 -12.66 -4.20 3.98
N THR A 406 -13.83 -4.55 3.44
CA THR A 406 -14.34 -5.94 3.43
C THR A 406 -13.44 -6.85 2.60
N ALA A 407 -13.01 -6.41 1.41
CA ALA A 407 -12.07 -7.18 0.60
C ALA A 407 -10.76 -7.46 1.34
N ARG A 408 -10.27 -6.47 2.08
CA ARG A 408 -9.07 -6.62 2.91
C ARG A 408 -9.26 -7.69 3.99
N ARG A 409 -10.39 -7.67 4.72
CA ARG A 409 -10.71 -8.73 5.70
C ARG A 409 -10.79 -10.10 5.05
N ASN A 410 -11.47 -10.22 3.91
CA ASN A 410 -11.64 -11.49 3.21
C ASN A 410 -10.30 -12.04 2.70
N ILE A 411 -9.40 -11.18 2.20
CA ILE A 411 -8.05 -11.60 1.78
C ILE A 411 -7.23 -12.09 3.00
N ARG A 412 -7.36 -11.47 4.18
CA ARG A 412 -6.72 -11.99 5.41
C ARG A 412 -7.24 -13.37 5.78
N GLU A 413 -8.54 -13.61 5.62
CA GLU A 413 -9.15 -14.91 5.85
C GLU A 413 -8.61 -15.97 4.87
N VAL A 414 -8.51 -15.64 3.58
CA VAL A 414 -7.87 -16.51 2.58
C VAL A 414 -6.46 -16.90 3.04
N PHE A 415 -5.64 -15.95 3.47
CA PHE A 415 -4.26 -16.22 3.88
C PHE A 415 -4.14 -17.01 5.18
N ARG A 416 -5.05 -16.82 6.14
CA ARG A 416 -5.13 -17.71 7.32
C ARG A 416 -5.39 -19.15 6.91
N ARG A 417 -6.34 -19.38 6.02
CA ARG A 417 -6.64 -20.73 5.51
C ARG A 417 -5.51 -21.30 4.66
N VAL A 418 -4.81 -20.47 3.87
CA VAL A 418 -3.58 -20.89 3.14
C VAL A 418 -2.49 -21.33 4.11
N GLN A 419 -2.25 -20.59 5.19
CA GLN A 419 -1.29 -20.98 6.23
C GLN A 419 -1.64 -22.34 6.84
N GLU A 420 -2.91 -22.53 7.21
CA GLU A 420 -3.42 -23.82 7.72
C GLU A 420 -3.23 -24.96 6.72
N GLU A 421 -3.50 -24.70 5.43
CA GLU A 421 -3.40 -25.70 4.37
C GLU A 421 -1.95 -26.03 3.98
N ILE A 422 -1.03 -25.06 4.03
CA ILE A 422 0.41 -25.32 3.86
C ILE A 422 0.90 -26.27 4.97
N LYS A 423 0.52 -25.98 6.23
CA LYS A 423 0.85 -26.84 7.37
C LYS A 423 0.25 -28.23 7.21
N SER A 424 -1.00 -28.34 6.75
CA SER A 424 -1.68 -29.63 6.56
C SER A 424 -1.04 -30.47 5.45
N ARG A 425 -0.66 -29.86 4.32
CA ARG A 425 -0.13 -30.56 3.13
C ARG A 425 1.36 -30.88 3.20
N SER A 426 2.16 -30.01 3.80
CA SER A 426 3.63 -30.11 3.76
C SER A 426 4.27 -30.31 5.14
N GLY A 427 3.52 -30.13 6.23
CA GLY A 427 4.06 -30.08 7.59
C GLY A 427 4.86 -28.80 7.89
N ARG A 428 5.00 -27.88 6.92
CA ARG A 428 5.72 -26.62 7.09
C ARG A 428 4.92 -25.65 7.94
N GLU A 429 5.52 -25.15 9.01
CA GLU A 429 5.06 -23.94 9.68
C GLU A 429 5.64 -22.74 8.91
N ALA A 430 4.76 -21.90 8.38
CA ALA A 430 5.12 -20.70 7.64
C ALA A 430 4.29 -19.53 8.17
N ASP A 431 4.94 -18.40 8.44
CA ASP A 431 4.22 -17.19 8.85
C ASP A 431 3.50 -16.53 7.67
N ILE A 432 2.54 -15.64 7.96
CA ILE A 432 1.71 -15.01 6.92
C ILE A 432 2.54 -14.16 5.97
N ASP A 433 3.56 -13.49 6.49
CA ASP A 433 4.46 -12.66 5.70
C ASP A 433 5.47 -13.47 4.87
N GLU A 434 5.88 -14.65 5.34
CA GLU A 434 6.66 -15.63 4.59
C GLU A 434 5.88 -16.15 3.38
N ILE A 435 4.60 -16.51 3.58
CA ILE A 435 3.68 -16.89 2.49
C ILE A 435 3.52 -15.72 1.51
N GLN A 436 3.37 -14.50 2.01
CA GLN A 436 3.28 -13.29 1.20
C GLN A 436 4.55 -13.08 0.36
N ALA A 437 5.74 -13.25 0.95
CA ALA A 437 7.03 -13.11 0.28
C ALA A 437 7.25 -14.20 -0.79
N ALA A 438 6.85 -15.44 -0.50
CA ALA A 438 6.91 -16.55 -1.44
C ALA A 438 6.05 -16.27 -2.70
N LEU A 439 4.81 -15.86 -2.49
CA LEU A 439 3.90 -15.47 -3.57
C LEU A 439 4.38 -14.23 -4.32
N TRP A 440 4.95 -13.25 -3.62
CA TRP A 440 5.56 -12.08 -4.25
C TRP A 440 6.68 -12.45 -5.21
N GLN A 441 7.57 -13.38 -4.84
CA GLN A 441 8.65 -13.84 -5.70
C GLN A 441 8.13 -14.70 -6.86
N TYR A 442 7.19 -15.60 -6.57
CA TYR A 442 6.52 -16.44 -7.56
C TYR A 442 5.86 -15.60 -8.65
N GLU A 443 5.00 -14.66 -8.24
CA GLU A 443 4.27 -13.79 -9.16
C GLU A 443 5.23 -12.95 -9.99
N LYS A 444 6.30 -12.39 -9.40
CA LYS A 444 7.34 -11.69 -10.17
C LYS A 444 7.99 -12.53 -11.25
N ARG A 445 8.36 -13.77 -10.93
CA ARG A 445 8.98 -14.71 -11.87
C ARG A 445 8.01 -15.09 -12.99
N LEU A 446 6.73 -15.31 -12.66
CA LEU A 446 5.65 -15.55 -13.62
C LEU A 446 5.53 -14.39 -14.63
N TRP A 447 5.43 -13.15 -14.14
CA TRP A 447 5.34 -11.97 -15.01
C TRP A 447 6.59 -11.81 -15.89
N LYS A 448 7.80 -12.03 -15.34
CA LYS A 448 9.05 -11.98 -16.11
C LYS A 448 9.08 -13.07 -17.20
N HIS A 449 8.62 -14.28 -16.89
CA HIS A 449 8.56 -15.40 -17.84
C HIS A 449 7.67 -15.07 -19.06
N MET A 450 6.55 -14.40 -18.85
CA MET A 450 5.65 -13.96 -19.93
C MET A 450 6.15 -12.72 -20.69
N GLY A 451 7.38 -12.26 -20.42
CA GLY A 451 8.02 -11.16 -21.12
C GLY A 451 7.84 -9.79 -20.46
N ALA A 452 7.21 -9.70 -19.27
CA ALA A 452 7.06 -8.41 -18.61
C ALA A 452 8.42 -7.82 -18.21
N LYS A 453 8.70 -6.58 -18.64
CA LYS A 453 9.93 -5.87 -18.24
C LYS A 453 9.79 -5.37 -16.81
N THR A 454 10.32 -6.16 -15.88
CA THR A 454 10.36 -5.82 -14.46
C THR A 454 11.78 -5.39 -14.09
N ASN A 455 11.93 -4.35 -13.25
CA ASN A 455 13.25 -3.87 -12.78
C ASN A 455 13.85 -4.78 -11.70
N ILE A 456 13.54 -6.08 -11.72
CA ILE A 456 13.74 -7.01 -10.61
C ILE A 456 14.69 -8.10 -11.08
N THR A 457 15.89 -8.10 -10.50
CA THR A 457 16.88 -9.17 -10.64
C THR A 457 16.54 -10.31 -9.69
N GLU A 458 17.12 -11.49 -9.90
CA GLU A 458 16.97 -12.66 -9.02
C GLU A 458 17.40 -12.38 -7.56
N ASN A 459 18.13 -11.29 -7.32
CA ASN A 459 18.63 -10.85 -6.02
C ASN A 459 17.81 -9.68 -5.42
N SER A 460 16.48 -9.70 -5.53
CA SER A 460 15.62 -8.65 -4.94
C SER A 460 15.47 -8.78 -3.42
N LEU A 461 16.60 -8.90 -2.74
CA LEU A 461 16.78 -9.04 -1.30
C LEU A 461 17.34 -7.73 -0.74
N PHE A 462 16.91 -7.33 0.46
CA PHE A 462 17.49 -6.16 1.12
C PHE A 462 18.96 -6.39 1.52
N SER A 463 19.38 -7.63 1.78
CA SER A 463 20.77 -7.96 2.06
C SER A 463 21.67 -7.67 0.86
N ALA A 464 21.23 -7.99 -0.36
CA ALA A 464 21.96 -7.63 -1.58
C ALA A 464 22.03 -6.11 -1.79
N ALA A 465 20.96 -5.40 -1.44
CA ALA A 465 20.94 -3.94 -1.45
C ALA A 465 21.90 -3.34 -0.40
N ALA A 466 21.97 -3.93 0.79
CA ALA A 466 22.81 -3.48 1.89
C ALA A 466 24.29 -3.60 1.54
N ASP A 467 24.72 -4.68 0.89
CA ASP A 467 26.07 -4.79 0.32
C ASP A 467 26.37 -3.63 -0.64
N GLY A 468 25.41 -3.27 -1.49
CA GLY A 468 25.54 -2.17 -2.43
C GLY A 468 25.68 -0.80 -1.76
N VAL A 469 24.91 -0.54 -0.70
CA VAL A 469 24.94 0.70 0.09
C VAL A 469 26.21 0.80 0.93
N THR A 470 26.59 -0.28 1.62
CA THR A 470 27.76 -0.34 2.51
C THR A 470 29.06 -0.29 1.72
N SER A 471 29.14 -0.96 0.57
CA SER A 471 30.32 -0.93 -0.30
C SER A 471 30.40 0.31 -1.20
N GLY A 472 29.42 1.22 -1.16
CA GLY A 472 29.36 2.42 -1.99
C GLY A 472 29.11 2.18 -3.50
N LYS A 473 28.68 0.97 -3.90
CA LYS A 473 28.31 0.64 -5.28
C LYS A 473 26.99 1.32 -5.68
N ILE A 474 26.08 1.49 -4.73
CA ILE A 474 24.86 2.27 -4.91
C ILE A 474 25.20 3.73 -4.63
N LYS A 475 25.27 4.55 -5.70
CA LYS A 475 25.54 5.98 -5.58
C LYS A 475 24.35 6.68 -4.90
N ARG A 476 24.67 7.53 -3.91
CA ARG A 476 23.70 8.45 -3.30
C ARG A 476 23.17 9.41 -4.37
N ASP A 477 21.88 9.73 -4.29
CA ASP A 477 21.33 10.86 -5.04
C ASP A 477 21.90 12.18 -4.49
N LYS A 478 21.59 13.32 -5.13
CA LYS A 478 21.97 14.64 -4.61
C LYS A 478 21.55 14.76 -3.13
N PRO A 479 22.39 15.34 -2.25
CA PRO A 479 22.11 15.39 -0.83
C PRO A 479 20.76 16.08 -0.56
N PHE A 480 19.89 15.40 0.18
CA PHE A 480 18.71 16.01 0.75
C PHE A 480 19.14 17.13 1.70
N THR A 481 18.52 18.30 1.60
CA THR A 481 18.67 19.34 2.63
C THR A 481 17.58 19.14 3.68
N PRO A 482 17.91 19.30 4.98
CA PRO A 482 16.91 19.29 6.03
C PRO A 482 15.85 20.38 5.80
N ALA A 483 14.57 20.06 6.02
CA ALA A 483 13.62 21.12 6.32
C ALA A 483 14.07 21.80 7.63
N SER A 484 14.04 23.13 7.70
CA SER A 484 14.65 23.83 8.83
C SER A 484 13.94 23.44 10.13
N ARG A 485 14.72 23.07 11.17
CA ARG A 485 14.19 22.68 12.49
C ARG A 485 13.39 23.82 13.16
N ARG A 486 13.66 25.08 12.78
CA ARG A 486 12.92 26.28 13.21
C ARG A 486 11.51 26.37 12.65
N ASP A 487 11.23 25.79 11.48
CA ASP A 487 9.87 25.80 10.91
C ASP A 487 8.89 24.92 11.71
N TYR A 488 9.40 24.08 12.63
CA TYR A 488 8.60 23.10 13.39
C TYR A 488 8.59 23.29 14.91
N LEU A 489 9.48 24.14 15.48
CA LEU A 489 9.68 24.24 16.92
C LEU A 489 9.63 25.69 17.42
N GLU A 490 8.44 26.14 17.79
CA GLU A 490 8.27 27.04 18.94
C GLU A 490 7.68 26.20 20.11
N GLN A 491 8.31 26.35 21.29
CA GLN A 491 8.43 25.49 22.51
C GLN A 491 7.14 25.23 23.35
N PRO A 492 7.09 24.40 24.45
CA PRO A 492 8.18 23.99 25.38
C PRO A 492 8.27 22.50 25.79
N GLU A 493 9.17 22.27 26.76
CA GLU A 493 9.89 21.06 27.20
C GLU A 493 9.04 19.88 27.74
N GLY A 494 9.58 18.67 27.55
CA GLY A 494 8.91 17.38 27.75
C GLY A 494 8.75 16.94 29.21
N LEU A 495 7.74 16.08 29.42
CA LEU A 495 7.40 15.46 30.72
C LEU A 495 8.04 14.07 30.84
N GLY A 496 8.56 13.78 32.05
CA GLY A 496 9.40 12.62 32.41
C GLY A 496 8.77 11.23 32.33
N ASP A 497 9.61 10.23 32.53
CA ASP A 497 9.50 8.85 32.03
C ASP A 497 8.97 7.78 33.01
N ASP A 498 8.41 8.16 34.14
CA ASP A 498 8.05 7.20 35.19
C ASP A 498 6.57 6.79 35.08
N ASP A 499 6.30 5.67 34.38
CA ASP A 499 5.18 4.71 34.63
C ASP A 499 4.77 3.96 33.35
N PHE A 500 5.57 2.99 32.88
CA PHE A 500 5.11 2.11 31.77
C PHE A 500 5.59 0.67 31.93
N ASP A 501 4.99 -0.06 32.86
CA ASP A 501 5.08 -1.52 32.88
C ASP A 501 3.68 -2.14 32.97
N VAL A 502 3.11 -2.49 31.81
CA VAL A 502 1.99 -3.44 31.71
C VAL A 502 1.93 -4.05 30.32
N ASN A 503 2.24 -5.35 30.26
CA ASN A 503 2.01 -6.22 29.12
C ASN A 503 0.49 -6.38 28.84
N PRO A 504 -0.03 -5.93 27.67
CA PRO A 504 -1.46 -5.92 27.38
C PRO A 504 -2.07 -7.30 27.05
N PHE A 505 -1.28 -8.37 26.90
CA PHE A 505 -1.79 -9.72 26.64
C PHE A 505 -2.55 -10.33 27.84
N ASP A 506 -2.25 -9.84 29.04
CA ASP A 506 -2.82 -10.35 30.28
C ASP A 506 -4.24 -9.84 30.55
N ALA A 507 -4.62 -8.71 29.96
CA ALA A 507 -5.95 -8.13 30.10
C ALA A 507 -7.00 -8.86 29.23
N VAL A 508 -6.60 -9.30 28.03
CA VAL A 508 -7.49 -9.99 27.07
C VAL A 508 -7.78 -11.43 27.51
N ARG A 509 -6.79 -12.12 28.10
CA ARG A 509 -6.97 -13.47 28.68
C ARG A 509 -7.91 -13.44 29.89
N ARG A 510 -7.78 -12.43 30.75
CA ARG A 510 -8.65 -12.22 31.93
C ARG A 510 -10.07 -11.75 31.59
N ALA A 511 -10.30 -11.19 30.40
CA ALA A 511 -11.64 -10.83 29.94
C ALA A 511 -12.39 -12.04 29.34
N ARG A 512 -11.70 -12.97 28.67
CA ARG A 512 -12.30 -14.20 28.13
C ARG A 512 -12.69 -15.22 29.21
N LEU A 513 -11.96 -15.27 30.32
CA LEU A 513 -12.23 -16.21 31.43
C LEU A 513 -13.33 -15.73 32.39
N ARG A 514 -13.70 -14.44 32.39
CA ARG A 514 -14.72 -13.87 33.29
C ARG A 514 -16.12 -13.77 32.68
N GLY A 515 -16.33 -14.43 31.53
CA GLY A 515 -17.60 -14.40 30.79
C GLY A 515 -18.59 -15.54 31.10
N ARG A 516 -18.33 -16.41 32.09
CA ARG A 516 -19.22 -17.56 32.36
C ARG A 516 -19.78 -17.73 33.78
N ASP A 517 -19.36 -16.99 34.81
CA ASP A 517 -19.73 -17.34 36.20
C ASP A 517 -20.32 -16.25 37.10
N SER A 518 -20.95 -15.20 36.56
CA SER A 518 -21.58 -14.20 37.46
C SER A 518 -22.85 -13.56 36.91
N LEU A 519 -23.86 -14.39 36.65
CA LEU A 519 -25.27 -14.00 36.75
C LEU A 519 -25.79 -14.36 38.15
N ARG A 520 -25.48 -13.55 39.16
CA ARG A 520 -26.36 -13.37 40.34
C ARG A 520 -25.90 -12.24 41.25
N ARG A 521 -26.85 -11.33 41.52
CA ARG A 521 -26.94 -10.38 42.65
C ARG A 521 -26.11 -9.10 42.56
N LEU A 522 -26.75 -8.01 42.13
CA LEU A 522 -26.55 -6.68 42.74
C LEU A 522 -27.89 -5.93 42.83
N ARG A 523 -28.26 -5.51 44.05
CA ARG A 523 -29.40 -4.64 44.40
C ARG A 523 -29.06 -3.16 44.09
N PRO A 524 -30.05 -2.26 43.91
CA PRO A 524 -29.79 -0.85 43.63
C PRO A 524 -29.52 -0.04 44.93
N PRO A 525 -28.82 1.10 44.84
CA PRO A 525 -28.47 1.92 46.00
C PRO A 525 -29.60 2.86 46.45
N ARG A 526 -29.70 3.07 47.77
CA ARG A 526 -30.62 4.01 48.44
C ARG A 526 -30.11 5.45 48.38
N ARG A 527 -31.04 6.39 48.15
CA ARG A 527 -30.88 7.84 48.29
C ARG A 527 -30.60 8.25 49.75
N ARG A 528 -29.76 9.27 49.96
CA ARG A 528 -29.85 10.18 51.10
C ARG A 528 -29.49 11.61 50.67
N ASP A 529 -30.51 12.47 50.74
CA ASP A 529 -30.40 13.92 50.90
C ASP A 529 -29.76 14.26 52.26
N VAL A 530 -28.87 15.27 52.30
CA VAL A 530 -28.88 16.30 53.37
C VAL A 530 -28.42 17.64 52.76
N ARG A 531 -29.22 18.67 53.08
CA ARG A 531 -29.14 20.08 52.64
C ARG A 531 -28.09 20.90 53.43
N ARG A 532 -27.62 21.96 52.75
CA ARG A 532 -27.33 23.35 53.21
C ARG A 532 -26.48 23.59 54.48
N ARG A 533 -25.46 24.46 54.33
CA ARG A 533 -25.46 25.83 54.92
C ARG A 533 -24.40 26.73 54.30
N GLN A 534 -24.77 28.01 54.20
CA GLN A 534 -24.06 29.17 53.68
C GLN A 534 -23.08 29.78 54.70
N HIS A 535 -22.11 30.52 54.14
CA HIS A 535 -21.58 31.83 54.55
C HIS A 535 -20.41 31.99 55.54
N LEU A 536 -19.56 32.98 55.15
CA LEU A 536 -18.48 33.72 55.85
C LEU A 536 -17.15 32.93 55.93
N ARG A 537 -16.01 33.39 55.42
CA ARG A 537 -15.49 34.74 55.11
C ARG A 537 -14.73 34.75 53.77
#